data_AF-A0A480A4L6-F1
#
_entry.id   AF-A0A480A4L6-F1
#
_cell.length_a   1.000
_cell.length_b   1.000
_cell.length_c   1.000
_cell.angle_alpha   90.00
_cell.angle_beta   90.00
_cell.angle_gamma   90.00
#
_symmetry.space_group_name_H-M   'P 1'
#
loop_
_entity.id
_entity.type
_entity.pdbx_description
1 polymer ?
#
loop_
_entity_poly.entity_id
_entity_poly.type
_entity_poly.pdbx_seq_one_letter_code
_entity_poly.pdbx_strand_id
1 'polypeptide(L)'
;MSKSELVKSKIKTPVKLEPEVAIAIIGLFSASGEDEGIITPEEYPLPEMLEGIELFASYSEEDFDKLTAKVNTLIEEEKVENLIPSAIASLTKKSYRETAYITAILILGMEEDIPESEEDYLFELQEALKISDERAEELIDEIFEEYEEEEEEEE
;
A
#
# COMPACT_ATOMS: atom_id res chain seq x y z
N MET A 1 5.25 -9.57 14.93
CA MET A 1 3.90 -8.98 15.04
C MET A 1 3.37 -9.12 13.64
N SER A 2 2.22 -9.77 13.52
CA SER A 2 1.60 -10.03 12.22
C SER A 2 1.29 -8.72 11.49
N LYS A 3 1.12 -8.80 10.16
CA LYS A 3 0.76 -7.61 9.38
C LYS A 3 -0.56 -7.00 9.89
N SER A 4 -1.53 -7.86 10.18
CA SER A 4 -2.85 -7.49 10.71
C SER A 4 -2.77 -6.80 12.09
N GLU A 5 -1.87 -7.21 12.98
CA GLU A 5 -1.67 -6.53 14.28
C GLU A 5 -1.10 -5.11 14.10
N LEU A 6 -0.19 -4.94 13.14
CA LEU A 6 0.47 -3.66 12.88
C LEU A 6 -0.48 -2.62 12.29
N VAL A 7 -1.37 -3.01 11.37
CA VAL A 7 -2.36 -2.07 10.78
C VAL A 7 -3.45 -1.67 11.77
N LYS A 8 -3.84 -2.57 12.68
CA LYS A 8 -4.81 -2.27 13.76
C LYS A 8 -4.23 -1.41 14.88
N SER A 9 -2.90 -1.35 14.97
CA SER A 9 -2.22 -0.70 16.08
C SER A 9 -2.52 0.79 16.14
N LYS A 10 -2.83 1.29 17.34
CA LYS A 10 -3.08 2.72 17.59
C LYS A 10 -1.88 3.34 18.28
N ILE A 11 -1.36 4.43 17.72
CA ILE A 11 -0.27 5.19 18.33
C ILE A 11 -0.76 6.52 18.91
N LYS A 12 -0.14 6.94 20.01
CA LYS A 12 -0.53 8.18 20.72
C LYS A 12 -0.13 9.45 19.96
N THR A 13 0.98 9.40 19.23
CA THR A 13 1.53 10.56 18.53
C THR A 13 2.06 10.10 17.16
N PRO A 14 1.23 10.08 16.11
CA PRO A 14 1.69 9.71 14.78
C PRO A 14 2.68 10.72 14.22
N VAL A 15 3.72 10.21 13.55
CA VAL A 15 4.59 11.02 12.72
C VAL A 15 3.80 11.39 11.47
N LYS A 16 3.75 12.67 11.13
CA LYS A 16 3.03 13.12 9.94
C LYS A 16 3.87 12.88 8.70
N LEU A 17 3.42 11.98 7.85
CA LEU A 17 4.06 11.66 6.58
C LEU A 17 3.37 12.41 5.43
N GLU A 18 4.11 12.61 4.34
CA GLU A 18 3.51 12.97 3.05
C GLU A 18 2.67 11.79 2.54
N PRO A 19 1.52 12.02 1.88
CA PRO A 19 0.67 10.94 1.38
C PRO A 19 1.40 9.93 0.51
N GLU A 20 2.27 10.41 -0.37
CA GLU A 20 3.04 9.60 -1.32
C GLU A 20 4.04 8.69 -0.58
N VAL A 21 4.67 9.22 0.47
CA VAL A 21 5.56 8.45 1.36
C VAL A 21 4.78 7.40 2.15
N ALA A 22 3.60 7.77 2.66
CA ALA A 22 2.74 6.85 3.41
C ALA A 22 2.23 5.70 2.52
N ILE A 23 1.83 5.99 1.28
CA ILE A 23 1.41 4.98 0.30
C ILE A 23 2.58 4.05 -0.04
N ALA A 24 3.77 4.60 -0.32
CA ALA A 24 4.96 3.78 -0.59
C ALA A 24 5.31 2.85 0.57
N ILE A 25 5.22 3.34 1.82
CA ILE A 25 5.44 2.51 3.02
C ILE A 25 4.40 1.39 3.13
N ILE A 26 3.11 1.68 2.87
CA ILE A 26 2.06 0.66 2.91
C ILE A 26 2.26 -0.37 1.80
N GLY A 27 2.67 0.05 0.60
CA GLY A 27 3.00 -0.86 -0.50
C GLY A 27 4.15 -1.81 -0.14
N LEU A 28 5.28 -1.28 0.30
CA LEU A 28 6.42 -2.09 0.75
C LEU A 28 6.05 -3.00 1.93
N PHE A 29 5.20 -2.53 2.84
CA PHE A 29 4.68 -3.36 3.92
C PHE A 29 3.81 -4.50 3.41
N SER A 30 2.98 -4.25 2.40
CA SER A 30 2.12 -5.26 1.77
C SER A 30 2.98 -6.37 1.14
N ALA A 31 4.02 -5.97 0.41
CA ALA A 31 4.93 -6.86 -0.30
C ALA A 31 5.85 -7.69 0.61
N SER A 32 5.99 -7.32 1.89
CA SER A 32 6.78 -8.07 2.85
C SER A 32 6.13 -9.41 3.22
N GLY A 33 6.93 -10.40 3.62
CA GLY A 33 6.42 -11.64 4.19
C GLY A 33 5.77 -11.43 5.57
N GLU A 34 5.00 -12.42 6.00
CA GLU A 34 4.41 -12.42 7.34
C GLU A 34 5.50 -12.32 8.43
N ASP A 35 5.33 -11.40 9.39
CA ASP A 35 6.30 -11.09 10.46
C ASP A 35 7.65 -10.47 10.01
N GLU A 36 7.85 -10.11 8.72
CA GLU A 36 9.13 -9.59 8.23
C GLU A 36 9.32 -8.07 8.39
N GLY A 37 8.23 -7.32 8.58
CA GLY A 37 8.28 -5.87 8.75
C GLY A 37 8.07 -5.14 7.42
N ILE A 38 8.95 -4.22 7.05
CA ILE A 38 8.86 -3.46 5.79
C ILE A 38 10.08 -3.83 4.96
N ILE A 39 9.86 -4.33 3.73
CA ILE A 39 10.97 -4.52 2.78
C ILE A 39 11.45 -3.17 2.27
N THR A 40 12.72 -3.10 1.89
CA THR A 40 13.32 -1.82 1.49
C THR A 40 13.12 -1.53 -0.01
N PRO A 41 13.14 -0.25 -0.43
CA PRO A 41 13.27 0.13 -1.83
C PRO A 41 14.46 -0.48 -2.59
N GLU A 42 15.48 -1.02 -1.90
CA GLU A 42 16.56 -1.78 -2.53
C GLU A 42 16.10 -3.18 -2.97
N GLU A 43 15.19 -3.78 -2.22
CA GLU A 43 14.62 -5.11 -2.50
C GLU A 43 13.44 -5.03 -3.47
N TYR A 44 12.59 -4.00 -3.34
CA TYR A 44 11.48 -3.74 -4.25
C TYR A 44 11.45 -2.27 -4.68
N PRO A 45 12.00 -1.93 -5.86
CA PRO A 45 12.11 -0.55 -6.32
C PRO A 45 10.74 0.15 -6.43
N LEU A 46 10.64 1.36 -5.88
CA LEU A 46 9.40 2.15 -5.89
C LEU A 46 8.84 2.46 -7.29
N PRO A 47 9.65 2.76 -8.33
CA PRO A 47 9.12 2.97 -9.67
C PRO A 47 8.38 1.76 -10.23
N GLU A 48 8.86 0.55 -9.92
CA GLU A 48 8.26 -0.72 -10.36
C GLU A 48 7.00 -1.01 -9.52
N MET A 49 7.09 -0.87 -8.19
CA MET A 49 5.97 -1.12 -7.28
C MET A 49 4.79 -0.16 -7.50
N LEU A 50 5.05 1.09 -7.91
CA LEU A 50 4.02 2.13 -8.07
C LEU A 50 3.64 2.38 -9.54
N GLU A 51 4.09 1.52 -10.44
CA GLU A 51 3.65 1.54 -11.84
C GLU A 51 2.13 1.35 -11.91
N GLY A 52 1.47 2.05 -12.85
CA GLY A 52 0.01 2.00 -13.01
C GLY A 52 -0.80 2.80 -11.98
N ILE A 53 -0.20 3.25 -10.87
CA ILE A 53 -0.90 4.07 -9.87
C ILE A 53 -1.00 5.53 -10.35
N GLU A 54 -2.22 6.02 -10.61
CA GLU A 54 -2.48 7.37 -11.17
C GLU A 54 -1.75 8.49 -10.40
N LEU A 55 -1.67 8.39 -9.07
CA LEU A 55 -0.99 9.38 -8.23
C LEU A 55 0.50 9.57 -8.58
N PHE A 56 1.15 8.52 -9.09
CA PHE A 56 2.57 8.50 -9.44
C PHE A 56 2.82 8.57 -10.95
N ALA A 57 1.79 8.59 -11.79
CA ALA A 57 1.91 8.56 -13.24
C ALA A 57 2.75 9.71 -13.83
N SER A 58 2.83 10.86 -13.14
CA SER A 58 3.63 12.00 -13.56
C SER A 58 5.02 12.08 -12.92
N TYR A 59 5.42 11.10 -12.12
CA TYR A 59 6.71 11.11 -11.44
C TYR A 59 7.84 10.91 -12.46
N SER A 60 8.85 11.75 -12.36
CA SER A 60 10.13 11.53 -13.03
C SER A 60 11.04 10.62 -12.20
N GLU A 61 12.14 10.14 -12.80
CA GLU A 61 13.19 9.41 -12.08
C GLU A 61 13.70 10.22 -10.86
N GLU A 62 13.88 11.53 -11.00
CA GLU A 62 14.32 12.40 -9.89
C GLU A 62 13.26 12.49 -8.77
N ASP A 63 11.97 12.40 -9.09
CA ASP A 63 10.90 12.38 -8.08
C ASP A 63 10.89 11.07 -7.31
N PHE A 64 11.09 9.94 -8.02
CA PHE A 64 11.25 8.63 -7.39
C PHE A 64 12.52 8.53 -6.54
N ASP A 65 13.64 9.11 -6.98
CA ASP A 65 14.87 9.17 -6.16
C ASP A 65 14.63 9.89 -4.83
N LYS A 66 13.90 11.02 -4.87
CA LYS A 66 13.54 11.77 -3.66
C LYS A 66 12.59 10.98 -2.77
N LEU A 67 11.60 10.30 -3.36
CA LEU A 67 10.66 9.47 -2.63
C LEU A 67 11.39 8.31 -1.93
N THR A 68 12.24 7.59 -2.67
CA THR A 68 13.08 6.50 -2.17
C THR A 68 13.95 6.96 -1.01
N ALA A 69 14.63 8.11 -1.14
CA ALA A 69 15.44 8.66 -0.06
C ALA A 69 14.62 8.93 1.22
N LYS A 70 13.41 9.51 1.09
CA LYS A 70 12.52 9.77 2.23
C LYS A 70 12.05 8.47 2.88
N VAL A 71 11.65 7.48 2.09
CA VAL A 71 11.19 6.17 2.57
C VAL A 71 12.32 5.45 3.32
N ASN A 72 13.53 5.40 2.75
CA ASN A 72 14.70 4.79 3.40
C ASN A 72 15.01 5.44 4.75
N THR A 73 15.06 6.78 4.81
CA THR A 73 15.29 7.48 6.09
C THR A 73 14.25 7.09 7.14
N LEU A 74 12.97 6.98 6.77
CA LEU A 74 11.92 6.60 7.72
C LEU A 74 12.04 5.15 8.18
N ILE A 75 12.34 4.21 7.28
CA ILE A 75 12.55 2.79 7.62
C ILE A 75 13.76 2.64 8.56
N GLU A 76 14.81 3.44 8.38
CA GLU A 76 16.00 3.41 9.24
C GLU A 76 15.77 4.05 10.62
N GLU A 77 15.01 5.16 10.69
CA GLU A 77 14.84 5.94 11.91
C GLU A 77 13.67 5.49 12.79
N GLU A 78 12.60 4.93 12.18
CA GLU A 78 11.37 4.57 12.88
C GLU A 78 11.18 3.06 12.99
N LYS A 79 10.58 2.63 14.10
CA LYS A 79 10.14 1.24 14.24
C LYS A 79 8.90 1.01 13.39
N VAL A 80 8.81 -0.15 12.76
CA VAL A 80 7.61 -0.65 12.05
C VAL A 80 6.31 -0.43 12.85
N GLU A 81 6.37 -0.69 14.16
CA GLU A 81 5.26 -0.57 15.12
C GLU A 81 4.70 0.87 15.23
N ASN A 82 5.53 1.88 14.91
CA ASN A 82 5.15 3.29 14.84
C ASN A 82 4.88 3.73 13.40
N LEU A 83 5.65 3.20 12.44
CA LEU A 83 5.66 3.67 11.07
C LEU A 83 4.38 3.29 10.33
N ILE A 84 3.88 2.06 10.50
CA ILE A 84 2.65 1.60 9.84
C ILE A 84 1.42 2.39 10.32
N PRO A 85 1.16 2.54 11.64
CA PRO A 85 0.06 3.38 12.10
C PRO A 85 0.23 4.86 11.72
N SER A 86 1.46 5.37 11.64
CA SER A 86 1.74 6.75 11.19
C SER A 86 1.42 6.96 9.72
N ALA A 87 1.75 5.99 8.86
CA ALA A 87 1.40 6.00 7.44
C ALA A 87 -0.12 6.04 7.26
N ILE A 88 -0.85 5.12 7.89
CA ILE A 88 -2.31 5.07 7.85
C ILE A 88 -2.92 6.38 8.35
N ALA A 89 -2.45 6.90 9.50
CA ALA A 89 -2.97 8.14 10.08
C ALA A 89 -2.69 9.39 9.22
N SER A 90 -1.67 9.36 8.36
CA SER A 90 -1.29 10.47 7.48
C SER A 90 -2.20 10.59 6.25
N LEU A 91 -2.88 9.50 5.85
CA LEU A 91 -3.80 9.46 4.72
C LEU A 91 -5.17 10.03 5.10
N THR A 92 -5.26 11.37 5.14
CA THR A 92 -6.46 12.07 5.62
C THR A 92 -7.56 12.28 4.57
N LYS A 93 -7.23 12.19 3.27
CA LYS A 93 -8.20 12.33 2.18
C LYS A 93 -8.70 10.95 1.74
N LYS A 94 -9.98 10.87 1.32
CA LYS A 94 -10.58 9.64 0.80
C LYS A 94 -9.72 9.04 -0.31
N SER A 95 -9.36 9.84 -1.33
CA SER A 95 -8.56 9.37 -2.46
C SER A 95 -7.22 8.75 -2.06
N TYR A 96 -6.49 9.34 -1.11
CA TYR A 96 -5.21 8.77 -0.66
C TYR A 96 -5.35 7.44 0.08
N ARG A 97 -6.46 7.26 0.80
CA ARG A 97 -6.75 5.99 1.48
C ARG A 97 -7.09 4.91 0.47
N GLU A 98 -7.89 5.25 -0.53
CA GLU A 98 -8.22 4.35 -1.64
C GLU A 98 -6.96 4.01 -2.44
N THR A 99 -6.12 4.98 -2.80
CA THR A 99 -4.84 4.71 -3.47
C THR A 99 -3.96 3.75 -2.67
N ALA A 100 -3.82 3.94 -1.35
CA ALA A 100 -3.04 3.02 -0.52
C ALA A 100 -3.61 1.59 -0.51
N TYR A 101 -4.94 1.46 -0.50
CA TYR A 101 -5.62 0.17 -0.53
C TYR A 101 -5.48 -0.51 -1.90
N ILE A 102 -5.69 0.22 -2.99
CA ILE A 102 -5.46 -0.23 -4.37
C ILE A 102 -4.01 -0.72 -4.53
N THR A 103 -3.03 0.04 -4.04
CA THR A 103 -1.62 -0.38 -4.08
C THR A 103 -1.40 -1.72 -3.35
N ALA A 104 -2.02 -1.92 -2.19
CA ALA A 104 -1.91 -3.19 -1.46
C ALA A 104 -2.57 -4.35 -2.22
N ILE A 105 -3.76 -4.13 -2.81
CA ILE A 105 -4.44 -5.12 -3.64
C ILE A 105 -3.58 -5.49 -4.85
N LEU A 106 -3.03 -4.52 -5.58
CA LEU A 106 -2.21 -4.80 -6.77
C LEU A 106 -0.93 -5.58 -6.41
N ILE A 107 -0.37 -5.38 -5.23
CA ILE A 107 0.83 -6.11 -4.78
C ILE A 107 0.51 -7.56 -4.43
N LEU A 108 -0.65 -7.84 -3.81
CA LEU A 108 -1.03 -9.16 -3.32
C LEU A 108 -1.88 -9.96 -4.31
N GLY A 109 -2.69 -9.26 -5.10
CA GLY A 109 -3.73 -9.81 -5.97
C GLY A 109 -3.23 -10.28 -7.34
N MET A 110 -1.92 -10.41 -7.52
CA MET A 110 -1.34 -11.02 -8.72
C MET A 110 -1.36 -12.56 -8.66
N GLU A 111 -1.69 -13.15 -7.50
CA GLU A 111 -1.72 -14.61 -7.32
C GLU A 111 -3.14 -15.18 -7.46
N GLU A 112 -3.27 -16.36 -8.10
CA GLU A 112 -4.57 -17.06 -8.28
C GLU A 112 -5.21 -17.45 -6.94
N ASP A 113 -4.41 -17.65 -5.88
CA ASP A 113 -4.84 -18.03 -4.54
C ASP A 113 -4.16 -17.10 -3.51
N ILE A 114 -4.89 -16.13 -2.96
CA ILE A 114 -4.38 -15.27 -1.88
C ILE A 114 -4.43 -16.07 -0.56
N PRO A 115 -3.31 -16.20 0.19
CA PRO A 115 -3.30 -16.83 1.50
C PRO A 115 -4.25 -16.15 2.51
N GLU A 116 -4.89 -16.93 3.40
CA GLU A 116 -5.81 -16.44 4.44
C GLU A 116 -5.21 -15.29 5.29
N SER A 117 -3.90 -15.34 5.57
CA SER A 117 -3.20 -14.27 6.31
C SER A 117 -3.16 -12.94 5.55
N GLU A 118 -3.12 -12.98 4.22
CA GLU A 118 -3.10 -11.81 3.36
C GLU A 118 -4.51 -11.26 3.12
N GLU A 119 -5.51 -12.13 3.03
CA GLU A 119 -6.93 -11.73 3.07
C GLU A 119 -7.26 -11.01 4.39
N ASP A 120 -6.87 -11.59 5.53
CA ASP A 120 -7.01 -10.98 6.85
C ASP A 120 -6.31 -9.62 6.92
N TYR A 121 -5.10 -9.52 6.35
CA TYR A 121 -4.37 -8.26 6.28
C TYR A 121 -5.11 -7.20 5.46
N LEU A 122 -5.60 -7.55 4.26
CA LEU A 122 -6.34 -6.63 3.39
C LEU A 122 -7.62 -6.12 4.05
N PHE A 123 -8.38 -7.01 4.69
CA PHE A 123 -9.59 -6.64 5.43
C PHE A 123 -9.27 -5.63 6.55
N GLU A 124 -8.21 -5.87 7.30
CA GLU A 124 -7.82 -5.01 8.42
C GLU A 124 -7.20 -3.69 7.97
N LEU A 125 -6.48 -3.69 6.85
CA LEU A 125 -6.01 -2.48 6.19
C LEU A 125 -7.19 -1.63 5.70
N GLN A 126 -8.20 -2.25 5.08
CA GLN A 126 -9.43 -1.59 4.65
C GLN A 126 -10.12 -0.88 5.83
N GLU A 127 -10.33 -1.59 6.95
CA GLU A 127 -10.92 -1.02 8.16
C GLU A 127 -10.09 0.15 8.72
N ALA A 128 -8.76 -0.02 8.79
CA ALA A 128 -7.84 1.00 9.28
C ALA A 128 -7.85 2.27 8.42
N LEU A 129 -7.96 2.10 7.09
CA LEU A 129 -8.13 3.16 6.10
C LEU A 129 -9.57 3.71 6.07
N LYS A 130 -10.50 3.12 6.82
CA LYS A 130 -11.91 3.53 6.90
C LYS A 130 -12.57 3.55 5.52
N ILE A 131 -12.35 2.48 4.77
CA ILE A 131 -13.02 2.17 3.51
C ILE A 131 -14.17 1.22 3.85
N SER A 132 -15.38 1.50 3.37
CA SER A 132 -16.53 0.63 3.56
C SER A 132 -16.42 -0.62 2.70
N ASP A 133 -17.00 -1.73 3.14
CA ASP A 133 -17.02 -2.99 2.39
C ASP A 133 -17.50 -2.79 0.95
N GLU A 134 -18.63 -2.09 0.77
CA GLU A 134 -19.16 -1.74 -0.57
C GLU A 134 -18.15 -0.97 -1.44
N ARG A 135 -17.33 -0.09 -0.85
CA ARG A 135 -16.33 0.65 -1.63
C ARG A 135 -15.07 -0.19 -1.88
N ALA A 136 -14.73 -1.12 -0.99
CA ALA A 136 -13.63 -2.03 -1.20
C ALA A 136 -13.95 -3.00 -2.35
N GLU A 137 -15.17 -3.55 -2.38
CA GLU A 137 -15.70 -4.36 -3.50
C GLU A 137 -15.66 -3.56 -4.80
N GLU A 138 -16.21 -2.34 -4.84
CA GLU A 138 -16.14 -1.48 -6.04
C GLU A 138 -14.70 -1.22 -6.52
N LEU A 139 -13.73 -1.06 -5.61
CA LEU A 139 -12.33 -0.83 -5.97
C LEU A 139 -11.68 -2.09 -6.55
N ILE A 140 -12.00 -3.27 -6.01
CA ILE A 140 -11.53 -4.55 -6.52
C ILE A 140 -12.11 -4.77 -7.92
N ASP A 141 -13.42 -4.57 -8.08
CA ASP A 141 -14.09 -4.67 -9.39
C ASP A 141 -13.47 -3.68 -10.39
N GLU A 142 -13.28 -2.41 -10.02
CA GLU A 142 -12.62 -1.40 -10.87
C GLU A 142 -11.22 -1.85 -11.34
N ILE A 143 -10.43 -2.49 -10.46
CA ILE A 143 -9.09 -2.99 -10.81
C ILE A 143 -9.18 -4.18 -11.76
N PHE A 144 -10.03 -5.17 -11.47
CA PHE A 144 -10.03 -6.45 -12.19
C PHE A 144 -10.94 -6.50 -13.42
N GLU A 145 -12.00 -5.68 -13.49
CA GLU A 145 -12.80 -5.49 -14.71
C GLU A 145 -11.96 -4.81 -15.81
N GLU A 146 -11.04 -3.91 -15.47
CA GLU A 146 -10.10 -3.29 -16.43
C GLU A 146 -9.20 -4.34 -17.11
N TYR A 147 -8.92 -5.47 -16.44
CA TYR A 147 -8.16 -6.59 -17.04
C TYR A 147 -9.03 -7.54 -17.88
N GLU A 148 -10.34 -7.68 -17.60
CA GLU A 148 -11.24 -8.53 -18.39
C GLU A 148 -11.65 -7.89 -19.73
N GLU A 149 -11.78 -6.55 -19.80
CA GLU A 149 -12.10 -5.86 -21.07
C GLU A 149 -10.90 -5.83 -22.06
N GLU A 150 -9.65 -5.91 -21.59
CA GLU A 150 -8.46 -5.94 -22.46
C GLU A 150 -8.21 -7.30 -23.16
N GLU A 151 -8.75 -8.41 -22.64
CA GLU A 151 -8.60 -9.74 -23.27
C GLU A 151 -9.66 -10.04 -24.35
N GLU A 152 -10.77 -9.30 -24.42
CA GLU A 152 -11.82 -9.52 -25.43
C GLU A 152 -11.60 -8.80 -26.78
N GLU A 153 -10.59 -7.92 -26.90
CA GLU A 153 -10.25 -7.24 -28.17
C GLU A 153 -9.23 -7.98 -29.07
N GLU A 154 -8.84 -9.22 -28.74
CA GLU A 154 -7.96 -10.08 -29.55
C GLU A 154 -8.64 -11.31 -30.22
N GLU A 155 -9.91 -11.22 -30.65
CA GLU A 155 -10.50 -12.19 -31.62
C GLU A 155 -10.89 -11.60 -33.00
#